data_AF-A0A252F3G3-F1
#
_entry.id   AF-A0A252F3G3-F1
#
_cell.length_a   1.000
_cell.length_b   1.000
_cell.length_c   1.000
_cell.angle_alpha   90.00
_cell.angle_beta   90.00
_cell.angle_gamma   90.00
#
_symmetry.space_group_name_H-M   'P 1'
#
loop_
_entity.id
_entity.type
_entity.pdbx_description
1 polymer ?
#
loop_
_entity_poly.entity_id
_entity_poly.type
_entity_poly.pdbx_seq_one_letter_code
_entity_poly.pdbx_strand_id
1 'polypeptide(L)' 'MRINKNTTIGALLEAIPEAADILTNMGMHCIGCPSARMETLEQAAEVHGMDADDLIEDLKGFLGA' A
#
# COMPACT_ATOMS: atom_id res chain seq x y z
N MET A 1 3.90 11.71 6.40
CA MET A 1 2.55 11.42 5.84
C MET A 1 1.77 10.59 6.84
N ARG A 2 0.44 10.70 6.93
CA ARG A 2 -0.38 9.80 7.76
C ARG A 2 -0.98 8.69 6.87
N ILE A 3 -0.44 7.48 6.97
CA ILE A 3 -0.95 6.30 6.25
C ILE A 3 -2.32 5.92 6.80
N ASN A 4 -3.31 5.83 5.92
CA ASN A 4 -4.70 5.43 6.20
C ASN A 4 -5.36 4.84 4.95
N LYS A 5 -6.57 4.27 5.09
CA LYS A 5 -7.33 3.59 4.04
C LYS A 5 -7.45 4.37 2.72
N ASN A 6 -7.59 5.70 2.79
CA ASN A 6 -7.75 6.57 1.62
C ASN A 6 -6.42 6.97 0.96
N THR A 7 -5.28 6.53 1.50
CA THR A 7 -3.97 6.79 0.89
C THR A 7 -3.89 5.99 -0.40
N THR A 8 -3.58 6.65 -1.52
CA THR A 8 -3.35 5.94 -2.78
C THR A 8 -1.97 5.30 -2.79
N ILE A 9 -1.83 4.17 -3.51
CA ILE A 9 -0.54 3.51 -3.69
C ILE A 9 0.47 4.49 -4.31
N GLY A 10 0.06 5.29 -5.30
CA GLY A 10 0.93 6.30 -5.90
C GLY A 10 1.45 7.32 -4.89
N ALA A 11 0.56 7.90 -4.08
CA ALA A 11 0.96 8.89 -3.06
C ALA A 11 1.86 8.28 -1.98
N LEU A 12 1.59 7.02 -1.59
CA LEU A 12 2.45 6.29 -0.67
C LEU A 12 3.86 6.11 -1.24
N LEU A 13 3.99 5.65 -2.48
CA LEU A 13 5.30 5.42 -3.11
C LEU A 13 6.06 6.70 -3.43
N GLU A 14 5.36 7.82 -3.68
CA GLU A 14 5.98 9.13 -3.82
C GLU A 14 6.54 9.65 -2.49
N ALA A 15 5.79 9.44 -1.40
CA ALA A 15 6.20 9.88 -0.07
C ALA A 15 7.23 8.94 0.58
N ILE A 16 7.14 7.64 0.29
CA ILE A 16 7.90 6.55 0.92
C ILE A 16 8.27 5.52 -0.16
N PRO A 17 9.32 5.77 -0.97
CA PRO A 17 9.73 4.87 -2.04
C PRO A 17 10.06 3.45 -1.58
N GLU A 18 10.57 3.27 -0.35
CA GLU A 18 10.86 1.96 0.23
C GLU A 18 9.61 1.10 0.49
N ALA A 19 8.41 1.71 0.53
CA ALA A 19 7.16 0.97 0.60
C ALA A 19 6.93 0.08 -0.63
N ALA A 20 7.62 0.34 -1.75
CA ALA A 20 7.55 -0.51 -2.94
C ALA A 20 7.97 -1.95 -2.61
N ASP A 21 9.12 -2.15 -1.98
CA ASP A 21 9.62 -3.49 -1.66
C ASP A 21 8.70 -4.21 -0.67
N ILE A 22 8.17 -3.47 0.31
CA ILE A 22 7.24 -3.98 1.32
C ILE A 22 5.93 -4.45 0.67
N LEU A 23 5.30 -3.61 -0.15
CA LEU A 23 4.06 -3.95 -0.87
C LEU A 23 4.27 -5.14 -1.81
N THR A 24 5.41 -5.21 -2.50
CA THR A 24 5.73 -6.31 -3.41
C THR A 24 5.89 -7.63 -2.64
N ASN A 25 6.53 -7.60 -1.46
CA ASN A 25 6.64 -8.76 -0.56
C ASN A 25 5.28 -9.22 0.01
N MET A 26 4.32 -8.30 0.14
CA MET A 26 2.92 -8.62 0.49
C MET A 26 2.08 -9.11 -0.70
N GLY A 27 2.69 -9.28 -1.88
CA GLY A 27 2.04 -9.81 -3.07
C GLY A 27 1.47 -8.75 -4.03
N MET A 28 1.59 -7.46 -3.71
CA MET A 28 1.10 -6.34 -4.52
C MET A 28 2.07 -6.02 -5.68
N HIS A 29 2.33 -6.98 -6.58
CA HIS A 29 3.29 -6.80 -7.68
C HIS A 29 2.86 -5.75 -8.73
N CYS A 30 1.58 -5.38 -8.74
CA CYS A 30 1.02 -4.47 -9.73
C CYS A 30 1.26 -2.98 -9.41
N ILE A 31 1.93 -2.62 -8.32
CA ILE A 31 2.13 -1.23 -7.85
C ILE A 31 2.85 -0.29 -8.84
N GLY A 32 3.52 -0.84 -9.85
CA GLY A 32 4.13 -0.09 -10.95
C GLY A 32 3.16 0.31 -12.07
N CYS A 33 1.99 -0.32 -12.14
CA CYS A 33 0.96 -0.03 -13.13
C CYS A 33 0.30 1.33 -12.83
N PRO A 34 0.06 2.20 -13.83
CA PRO A 34 -0.64 3.45 -13.63
C PRO A 34 -2.00 3.29 -12.95
N SER A 35 -2.73 2.22 -13.29
CA SER A 35 -4.03 1.92 -12.67
C SER A 35 -3.89 1.61 -11.19
N ALA A 36 -2.92 0.78 -10.81
CA ALA A 36 -2.71 0.39 -9.41
C ALA A 36 -2.29 1.58 -8.54
N ARG A 37 -1.53 2.52 -9.10
CA ARG A 37 -1.15 3.74 -8.38
C ARG A 37 -2.33 4.65 -8.04
N MET A 38 -3.45 4.53 -8.74
CA MET A 38 -4.67 5.27 -8.49
C MET A 38 -5.56 4.58 -7.44
N GLU A 39 -5.30 3.31 -7.11
CA GLU A 39 -6.04 2.58 -6.08
C GLU A 39 -5.63 3.07 -4.69
N THR A 40 -6.62 3.16 -3.81
CA THR A 40 -6.40 3.35 -2.38
C THR A 40 -5.92 2.04 -1.73
N LEU A 41 -5.29 2.13 -0.56
CA LEU A 41 -4.88 0.94 0.20
C LEU A 41 -6.08 0.05 0.54
N GLU A 42 -7.25 0.63 0.79
CA GLU A 42 -8.49 -0.14 1.00
C GLU A 42 -8.91 -0.90 -0.26
N GLN A 43 -8.99 -0.23 -1.40
CA GLN A 43 -9.36 -0.88 -2.67
C GLN A 43 -8.37 -1.99 -3.05
N ALA A 44 -7.07 -1.74 -2.85
CA ALA A 44 -6.05 -2.75 -3.11
C ALA A 44 -6.21 -3.95 -2.17
N ALA A 45 -6.52 -3.73 -0.89
CA ALA A 45 -6.81 -4.81 0.05
C ALA A 45 -8.05 -5.60 -0.37
N GLU A 46 -9.13 -4.94 -0.79
CA GLU A 46 -10.37 -5.58 -1.25
C GLU A 46 -10.14 -6.49 -2.47
N VAL A 47 -9.41 -6.02 -3.49
CA VAL A 47 -9.10 -6.80 -4.71
C VAL A 47 -8.31 -8.07 -4.38
N HIS A 48 -7.51 -8.02 -3.32
CA HIS A 48 -6.68 -9.13 -2.87
C HIS A 48 -7.29 -9.93 -1.71
N GLY A 49 -8.52 -9.60 -1.28
CA GLY A 49 -9.22 -10.29 -0.20
C GLY A 49 -8.55 -10.15 1.17
N MET A 50 -7.85 -9.04 1.41
CA MET A 50 -7.16 -8.71 2.65
C MET A 50 -7.96 -7.69 3.46
N ASP A 51 -7.75 -7.66 4.77
CA ASP A 51 -8.27 -6.58 5.61
C ASP A 51 -7.39 -5.32 5.44
N ALA A 52 -8.03 -4.18 5.23
CA ALA A 52 -7.34 -2.93 4.97
C ALA A 52 -6.63 -2.38 6.22
N ASP A 53 -7.15 -2.64 7.42
CA ASP A 53 -6.50 -2.23 8.66
C ASP A 53 -5.24 -3.09 8.90
N ASP A 54 -5.33 -4.41 8.70
CA ASP A 54 -4.17 -5.31 8.80
C ASP A 54 -3.06 -4.91 7.82
N LEU A 55 -3.39 -4.64 6.55
CA LEU A 55 -2.42 -4.15 5.54
C LEU A 55 -1.72 -2.86 5.99
N ILE A 56 -2.45 -1.93 6.61
CA ILE A 56 -1.91 -0.65 7.06
C ILE A 56 -1.03 -0.85 8.31
N GLU A 57 -1.42 -1.72 9.23
CA GLU A 57 -0.63 -2.04 10.41
C GLU A 57 0.68 -2.73 10.03
N ASP A 58 0.63 -3.73 9.15
CA ASP A 58 1.82 -4.41 8.64
C ASP A 58 2.76 -3.41 7.95
N LEU A 59 2.22 -2.58 7.06
CA LEU A 59 2.99 -1.56 6.36
C LEU A 59 3.69 -0.59 7.33
N LYS A 60 2.99 -0.13 8.39
CA LYS A 60 3.60 0.72 9.43
C LYS A 60 4.66 -0.02 10.23
N GLY A 61 4.40 -1.27 10.58
CA GLY A 61 5.35 -2.14 11.28
C GLY A 61 6.66 -2.32 10.51
N PHE A 62 6.59 -2.55 9.19
CA PHE A 62 7.76 -2.65 8.32
C PHE A 62 8.52 -1.33 8.16
N LEU A 63 7.80 -0.20 8.19
CA LEU A 63 8.40 1.14 8.13
C LEU A 63 8.95 1.62 9.48
N GLY A 64 8.78 0.84 10.55
CA GLY A 64 9.20 1.21 11.90
C GLY A 64 8.44 2.43 12.45
N ALA A 65 7.19 2.63 12.00
CA ALA A 65 6.38 3.82 12.22
C ALA A 65 5.17 3.59 13.14
#